data_AF-A0A9P1JZZ3-F1
#
_entry.id   AF-A0A9P1JZZ3-F1
#
_cell.length_a   1.000
_cell.length_b   1.000
_cell.length_c   1.000
_cell.angle_alpha   90.00
_cell.angle_beta   90.00
_cell.angle_gamma   90.00
#
_symmetry.space_group_name_H-M   'P 1'
#
loop_
_entity.id
_entity.type
_entity.pdbx_description
1 polymer ?
#
loop_
_entity_poly.entity_id
_entity_poly.type
_entity_poly.pdbx_seq_one_letter_code
_entity_poly.pdbx_strand_id
1 'polypeptide(L)'
;MHDQLLSDRIVKAKKQHVCDHCGVTIEAGERYRSIAQIWEGDFGVFRAHCDCERAARHLHRASRMNWDEGVILADDIAEGGPEAADWLAAKHPGPAIRMGVALTPYF
;
A
#
# COMPACT_ATOMS: atom_id res chain seq x y z
N MET A 1 -21.62 -12.29 -7.42
CA MET A 1 -20.45 -13.15 -7.13
C MET A 1 -19.74 -12.47 -5.99
N HIS A 2 -19.47 -13.16 -4.87
CA HIS A 2 -19.02 -12.49 -3.64
C HIS A 2 -17.50 -12.46 -3.61
N ASP A 3 -16.92 -11.28 -3.40
CA ASP A 3 -15.49 -11.15 -3.13
C ASP A 3 -15.16 -11.90 -1.84
N GLN A 4 -14.12 -12.73 -1.91
CA GLN A 4 -13.79 -13.64 -0.83
C GLN A 4 -12.35 -13.46 -0.40
N LEU A 5 -12.16 -13.00 0.83
CA LEU A 5 -10.85 -13.02 1.49
C LEU A 5 -10.52 -14.46 1.92
N LEU A 6 -9.43 -15.01 1.39
CA LEU A 6 -8.96 -16.37 1.71
C LEU A 6 -7.90 -16.37 2.80
N SER A 7 -7.00 -15.39 2.80
CA SER A 7 -5.96 -15.24 3.82
C SER A 7 -5.48 -13.80 3.93
N ASP A 8 -5.16 -13.37 5.15
CA ASP A 8 -4.55 -12.08 5.43
C ASP A 8 -3.55 -12.24 6.57
N ARG A 9 -2.26 -12.03 6.27
CA ARG A 9 -1.18 -12.30 7.23
C ARG A 9 0.07 -11.47 6.96
N ILE A 10 0.84 -11.24 8.02
CA ILE A 10 2.21 -10.75 7.92
C ILE A 10 3.15 -11.95 7.83
N VAL A 11 3.96 -12.00 6.78
CA VAL A 11 4.90 -13.10 6.52
C VAL A 11 6.31 -12.59 6.23
N LYS A 12 7.30 -13.47 6.37
CA LYS A 12 8.68 -13.20 5.95
C LYS A 12 8.85 -13.60 4.47
N ALA A 13 9.38 -12.69 3.66
CA ALA A 13 9.69 -12.94 2.25
C ALA A 13 10.75 -14.04 2.11
N LYS A 14 10.42 -15.09 1.34
CA LYS A 14 11.37 -16.16 0.98
C LYS A 14 12.12 -15.86 -0.32
N LYS A 15 11.62 -14.92 -1.11
CA LYS A 15 12.19 -14.38 -2.34
C LYS A 15 11.73 -12.93 -2.49
N GLN A 16 12.33 -12.19 -3.42
CA GLN A 16 11.89 -10.84 -3.74
C GLN A 16 10.44 -10.81 -4.25
N HIS A 17 9.73 -9.76 -3.88
CA HIS A 17 8.40 -9.43 -4.36
C HIS A 17 8.35 -7.95 -4.74
N VAL A 18 7.34 -7.55 -5.51
CA VAL A 18 7.02 -6.14 -5.71
C VAL A 18 5.90 -5.77 -4.73
N CYS A 19 6.01 -4.61 -4.10
CA CYS A 19 4.93 -4.07 -3.29
C CYS A 19 3.85 -3.49 -4.19
N ASP A 20 2.62 -3.96 -4.04
CA ASP A 20 1.47 -3.51 -4.83
C ASP A 20 1.01 -2.09 -4.48
N HIS A 21 1.43 -1.53 -3.34
CA HIS A 21 1.12 -0.14 -2.98
C HIS A 21 2.10 0.89 -3.52
N CYS A 22 3.41 0.60 -3.56
CA CYS A 22 4.44 1.59 -3.90
C CYS A 22 5.30 1.20 -5.11
N GLY A 23 5.11 0.00 -5.67
CA GLY A 23 5.90 -0.52 -6.80
C GLY A 23 7.35 -0.88 -6.47
N VAL A 24 7.83 -0.61 -5.25
CA VAL A 24 9.21 -0.92 -4.84
C VAL A 24 9.34 -2.37 -4.35
N THR A 25 10.53 -2.93 -4.54
CA THR A 25 10.88 -4.29 -4.11
C THR A 25 10.73 -4.48 -2.59
N ILE A 26 10.16 -5.63 -2.22
CA ILE A 26 10.22 -6.24 -0.89
C ILE A 26 11.35 -7.27 -0.95
N GLU A 27 12.41 -7.06 -0.18
CA GLU A 27 13.61 -7.90 -0.23
C GLU A 27 13.41 -9.25 0.46
N ALA A 28 14.18 -10.24 0.02
CA ALA A 28 14.17 -11.55 0.68
C ALA A 28 14.57 -11.40 2.16
N GLY A 29 13.75 -11.94 3.05
CA GLY A 29 13.93 -11.81 4.50
C GLY A 29 13.16 -10.65 5.14
N GLU A 30 12.61 -9.71 4.37
CA GLU A 30 11.74 -8.66 4.92
C GLU A 30 10.37 -9.19 5.32
N ARG A 31 9.70 -8.47 6.22
CA ARG A 31 8.31 -8.76 6.58
C ARG A 31 7.36 -7.92 5.74
N TYR A 32 6.33 -8.55 5.19
CA TYR A 32 5.31 -7.90 4.37
C TYR A 32 3.92 -8.47 4.64
N ARG A 33 2.88 -7.71 4.31
CA ARG A 33 1.48 -8.11 4.34
C ARG A 33 1.17 -8.91 3.07
N SER A 34 0.65 -10.11 3.22
CA SER A 34 0.18 -10.94 2.11
C SER A 34 -1.32 -11.18 2.29
N ILE A 35 -2.10 -10.75 1.30
CA ILE A 35 -3.55 -10.91 1.25
C ILE A 35 -3.86 -11.76 0.03
N ALA A 36 -4.47 -12.93 0.22
CA ALA A 36 -4.94 -13.79 -0.84
C ALA A 36 -6.46 -13.69 -0.90
N GLN A 37 -7.01 -13.35 -2.06
CA GLN A 37 -8.45 -13.11 -2.23
C GLN A 37 -8.93 -13.54 -3.62
N ILE A 38 -10.23 -13.75 -3.73
CA ILE A 38 -10.95 -13.87 -5.00
C ILE A 38 -11.68 -12.56 -5.21
N TRP A 39 -11.39 -11.87 -6.31
CA TRP A 39 -12.01 -10.62 -6.72
C TRP A 39 -12.63 -10.79 -8.10
N GLU A 40 -13.93 -10.52 -8.24
CA GLU A 40 -14.67 -10.74 -9.50
C GLU A 40 -14.53 -12.16 -10.10
N GLY A 41 -14.23 -13.15 -9.26
CA GLY A 41 -14.00 -14.54 -9.68
C GLY A 41 -12.56 -14.90 -9.99
N ASP A 42 -11.65 -13.93 -10.00
CA ASP A 42 -10.22 -14.16 -10.21
C ASP A 42 -9.45 -14.24 -8.89
N PHE A 43 -8.55 -15.22 -8.81
CA PHE A 43 -7.65 -15.36 -7.67
C PHE A 43 -6.45 -14.42 -7.78
N GLY A 44 -6.27 -13.58 -6.76
CA GLY A 44 -5.15 -12.65 -6.63
C GLY A 44 -4.42 -12.77 -5.30
N VAL A 45 -3.14 -12.37 -5.31
CA VAL A 45 -2.36 -12.18 -4.08
C VAL A 45 -1.78 -10.79 -4.06
N PHE A 46 -2.30 -9.97 -3.17
CA PHE A 46 -1.81 -8.65 -2.86
C PHE A 46 -0.67 -8.74 -1.84
N ARG A 47 0.40 -7.98 -2.05
CA ARG A 47 1.64 -7.96 -1.30
C ARG A 47 2.05 -6.52 -1.05
N ALA A 48 2.16 -6.14 0.20
CA ALA A 48 2.60 -4.79 0.54
C ALA A 48 3.62 -4.77 1.68
N HIS A 49 4.56 -3.82 1.62
CA HIS A 49 5.32 -3.47 2.82
C HIS A 49 4.34 -3.13 3.95
N CYS A 50 4.63 -3.58 5.17
CA CYS A 50 3.70 -3.43 6.30
C CYS A 50 3.35 -1.97 6.62
N ASP A 51 4.27 -1.06 6.38
CA ASP A 51 4.10 0.39 6.54
C ASP A 51 3.38 1.05 5.36
N CYS A 52 3.54 0.55 4.12
CA CYS A 52 2.69 0.97 2.98
C CYS A 52 1.23 0.58 3.21
N GLU A 53 0.95 -0.65 3.64
CA GLU A 53 -0.40 -1.11 3.99
C GLU A 53 -1.01 -0.23 5.09
N ARG A 54 -0.22 0.12 6.10
CA ARG A 54 -0.68 0.99 7.19
C ARG A 54 -0.98 2.41 6.68
N ALA A 55 -0.18 2.94 5.76
CA ALA A 55 -0.39 4.25 5.17
C ALA A 55 -1.70 4.28 4.37
N ALA A 56 -1.91 3.29 3.49
CA ALA A 56 -3.14 3.11 2.75
C ALA A 56 -4.36 3.09 3.69
N ARG A 57 -4.38 2.19 4.69
CA ARG A 57 -5.48 2.13 5.66
C ARG A 57 -5.72 3.43 6.43
N HIS A 58 -4.66 4.20 6.72
CA HIS A 58 -4.79 5.49 7.39
C HIS A 58 -5.50 6.49 6.47
N LEU A 59 -5.09 6.56 5.21
CA LEU A 59 -5.71 7.44 4.22
C LEU A 59 -7.20 7.13 4.06
N HIS A 60 -7.59 5.88 3.79
CA HIS A 60 -9.00 5.54 3.56
C HIS A 60 -9.89 5.63 4.80
N ARG A 61 -9.35 5.38 6.01
CA ARG A 61 -10.11 5.64 7.24
C ARG A 61 -10.45 7.12 7.40
N ALA A 62 -9.59 8.02 6.93
CA ALA A 62 -9.87 9.45 6.91
C ALA A 62 -10.87 9.82 5.82
N SER A 63 -10.83 9.15 4.66
CA SER A 63 -11.65 9.47 3.48
C SER A 63 -13.08 8.90 3.49
N ARG A 64 -13.45 8.03 4.45
CA ARG A 64 -14.75 7.31 4.50
C ARG A 64 -15.11 6.53 3.22
N MET A 65 -14.11 6.18 2.41
CA MET A 65 -14.33 5.39 1.20
C MET A 65 -14.70 3.94 1.57
N ASN A 66 -15.68 3.39 0.86
CA ASN A 66 -16.08 1.99 1.01
C ASN A 66 -14.97 1.11 0.43
N TRP A 67 -14.68 0.00 1.10
CA TRP A 67 -13.58 -0.92 0.78
C TRP A 67 -13.76 -1.69 -0.56
N ASP A 68 -14.76 -1.31 -1.35
CA ASP A 68 -15.17 -1.98 -2.57
C ASP A 68 -14.39 -1.48 -3.81
N GLU A 69 -13.61 -0.41 -3.67
CA GLU A 69 -12.66 0.05 -4.69
C GLU A 69 -11.23 -0.32 -4.25
N GLY A 70 -10.49 -1.00 -5.12
CA GLY A 70 -9.13 -1.47 -4.84
C GLY A 70 -8.21 -0.31 -4.44
N VAL A 71 -7.49 -0.48 -3.33
CA VAL A 71 -6.66 0.58 -2.75
C VAL A 71 -5.21 0.43 -3.18
N ILE A 72 -4.71 1.42 -3.93
CA ILE A 72 -3.31 1.50 -4.31
C ILE A 72 -2.77 2.86 -3.85
N LEU A 73 -1.96 2.83 -2.78
CA LEU A 73 -1.40 4.04 -2.17
C LEU A 73 -0.70 4.95 -3.18
N ALA A 74 0.03 4.40 -4.15
CA ALA A 74 0.67 5.20 -5.20
C ALA A 74 -0.31 5.99 -6.05
N ASP A 75 -1.43 5.38 -6.40
CA ASP A 75 -2.46 6.01 -7.21
C ASP A 75 -3.15 7.11 -6.40
N ASP A 76 -3.53 6.82 -5.14
CA ASP A 76 -4.17 7.82 -4.27
C ASP A 76 -3.28 9.05 -4.01
N ILE A 77 -1.98 8.84 -3.84
CA ILE A 77 -1.02 9.92 -3.61
C ILE A 77 -0.79 10.73 -4.89
N ALA A 78 -0.75 10.07 -6.06
CA ALA A 78 -0.64 10.74 -7.34
C ALA A 78 -1.88 11.59 -7.65
N GLU A 79 -3.08 11.07 -7.40
CA GLU A 79 -4.35 11.77 -7.60
C GLU A 79 -4.56 12.91 -6.60
N GLY A 80 -4.16 12.72 -5.35
CA GLY A 80 -4.26 13.73 -4.29
C GLY A 80 -3.23 14.86 -4.39
N GLY A 81 -2.24 14.74 -5.29
CA GLY A 81 -1.27 15.80 -5.57
C GLY A 81 -0.36 16.15 -4.37
N PRO A 82 0.17 17.40 -4.32
CA PRO A 82 1.17 17.79 -3.32
C PRO A 82 0.72 17.65 -1.88
N GLU A 83 -0.56 17.94 -1.58
CA GLU A 83 -1.08 17.83 -0.20
C GLU A 83 -1.08 16.38 0.29
N ALA A 84 -1.38 15.42 -0.59
CA ALA A 84 -1.32 14.00 -0.27
C ALA A 84 0.13 13.52 -0.10
N ALA A 85 1.05 13.99 -0.94
CA ALA A 85 2.48 13.73 -0.79
C ALA A 85 3.04 14.26 0.53
N ASP A 86 2.70 15.51 0.90
CA ASP A 86 3.10 16.13 2.17
C ASP A 86 2.53 15.37 3.37
N TRP A 87 1.26 14.98 3.30
CA TRP A 87 0.63 14.13 4.32
C TRP A 87 1.38 12.80 4.47
N LEU A 88 1.72 12.14 3.37
CA LEU A 88 2.42 10.85 3.39
C LEU A 88 3.81 11.03 4.00
N ALA A 89 4.56 12.05 3.58
CA ALA A 89 5.89 12.32 4.11
C ALA A 89 5.86 12.62 5.61
N ALA A 90 4.86 13.38 6.08
CA ALA A 90 4.71 13.73 7.49
C ALA A 90 4.25 12.56 8.38
N LYS A 91 3.34 11.70 7.90
CA LYS A 91 2.71 10.63 8.71
C LYS A 91 3.33 9.25 8.51
N HIS A 92 3.86 8.97 7.31
CA HIS A 92 4.41 7.69 6.90
C HIS A 92 5.67 7.89 6.04
N PRO A 93 6.80 8.30 6.65
CA PRO A 93 8.00 8.67 5.90
C PRO A 93 8.64 7.49 5.14
N GLY A 94 8.52 6.25 5.63
CA GLY A 94 9.03 5.06 4.95
C GLY A 94 8.43 4.87 3.55
N PRO A 95 7.09 4.79 3.43
CA PRO A 95 6.41 4.84 2.13
C PRO A 95 6.78 6.06 1.29
N ALA A 96 6.81 7.27 1.86
CA ALA A 96 7.15 8.48 1.11
C ALA A 96 8.53 8.44 0.47
N ILE A 97 9.54 7.93 1.20
CA ILE A 97 10.89 7.75 0.69
C ILE A 97 10.90 6.75 -0.47
N ARG A 98 10.22 5.60 -0.33
CA ARG A 98 10.14 4.59 -1.38
C ARG A 98 9.47 5.11 -2.64
N MET A 99 8.46 5.96 -2.48
CA MET A 99 7.70 6.55 -3.59
C MET A 99 8.36 7.79 -4.18
N GLY A 100 9.48 8.26 -3.61
CA GLY A 100 10.21 9.42 -4.12
C GLY A 100 9.48 10.76 -3.92
N VAL A 101 8.48 10.82 -3.03
CA VAL A 101 7.69 12.04 -2.76
C VAL A 101 8.15 12.77 -1.50
N ALA A 102 9.34 12.45 -0.99
CA ALA A 102 9.84 12.99 0.26
C ALA A 102 10.10 14.51 0.16
N LEU A 103 9.44 15.24 1.06
CA LEU A 103 9.55 16.67 1.41
C LEU A 103 10.50 17.45 0.50
N THR A 104 9.95 18.17 -0.48
CA THR A 104 10.64 19.35 -0.97
C THR A 104 10.77 20.32 0.21
N PRO A 105 12.00 20.63 0.69
CA PRO A 105 12.14 21.74 1.61
C PRO A 105 11.79 23.00 0.81
N TYR A 106 10.64 23.60 1.09
CA TYR A 106 10.43 24.99 0.72
C TYR A 106 11.49 25.81 1.47
N PHE A 107 12.57 26.16 0.76
CA PHE A 107 13.58 27.14 1.19
C PHE A 107 13.06 28.55 0.94
#